data_AF-A0A5E4ITG8-F1
#
_entry.id   AF-A0A5E4ITG8-F1
#
_cell.length_a   1.000
_cell.length_b   1.000
_cell.length_c   1.000
_cell.angle_alpha   90.00
_cell.angle_beta   90.00
_cell.angle_gamma   90.00
#
_symmetry.space_group_name_H-M   'P 1'
#
loop_
_entity.id
_entity.type
_entity.pdbx_description
1 polymer ?
#
loop_
_entity_poly.entity_id
_entity_poly.type
_entity_poly.pdbx_seq_one_letter_code
_entity_poly.pdbx_strand_id
1 'polypeptide(L)'
;MEAKALLAPGGPATQEAAAVRVLITYVNKLHGLPVPESDEDLPEFYRLGSGLCLVRDGKKRNVYNVTTPTSCSCPAGQKPGEPCGHSRIFFQAGEVKEEKAVA
;
A
#
# COMPACT_ATOMS: atom_id res chain seq x y z
N MET A 1 1.08 -25.59 28.47
CA MET A 1 1.70 -24.75 27.43
C MET A 1 0.58 -23.93 26.82
N GLU A 2 0.60 -22.62 27.01
CA GLU A 2 -0.45 -21.75 26.48
C GLU A 2 -0.21 -21.53 24.99
N ALA A 3 -1.16 -21.96 24.16
CA ALA A 3 -1.12 -21.75 22.72
C ALA A 3 -1.34 -20.26 22.45
N LYS A 4 -0.25 -19.50 22.31
CA LYS A 4 -0.29 -18.13 21.81
C LYS A 4 -0.65 -18.20 20.32
N ALA A 5 -1.87 -17.77 19.98
CA ALA A 5 -2.30 -17.66 18.60
C ALA A 5 -1.26 -16.83 17.81
N LEU A 6 -0.63 -17.43 16.80
CA LEU A 6 0.37 -16.79 15.92
C LEU A 6 -0.25 -15.76 14.97
N LEU A 7 -1.58 -15.76 14.86
CA LEU A 7 -2.36 -14.87 14.02
C LEU A 7 -3.34 -14.13 14.94
N ALA A 8 -2.91 -12.99 15.46
CA ALA A 8 -3.90 -12.00 15.87
C ALA A 8 -4.74 -11.66 14.62
N PRO A 9 -6.07 -11.54 14.70
CA PRO A 9 -6.89 -11.04 13.61
C PRO A 9 -6.69 -9.51 13.49
N GLY A 10 -5.44 -9.08 13.34
CA GLY A 10 -5.07 -7.71 13.09
C GLY A 10 -5.14 -7.48 11.59
N GLY A 11 -5.66 -6.33 11.20
CA GLY A 11 -5.65 -5.90 9.80
C GLY A 11 -4.24 -5.82 9.20
N PRO A 12 -4.11 -5.29 7.98
CA PRO A 12 -2.83 -5.18 7.30
C PRO A 12 -1.77 -4.49 8.17
N ALA A 13 -0.54 -4.96 8.08
CA ALA A 13 0.60 -4.42 8.80
C ALA A 13 1.47 -3.52 7.91
N THR A 14 1.93 -2.40 8.45
CA THR A 14 2.89 -1.51 7.79
C THR A 14 4.18 -2.27 7.48
N GLN A 15 4.74 -2.05 6.30
CA GLN A 15 5.94 -2.72 5.81
C GLN A 15 7.13 -1.77 5.76
N GLU A 16 8.33 -2.30 5.91
CA GLU A 16 9.57 -1.53 5.73
C GLU A 16 9.88 -1.32 4.24
N ALA A 17 10.50 -0.18 3.90
CA ALA A 17 10.87 0.17 2.53
C ALA A 17 11.76 -0.91 1.89
N ALA A 18 12.72 -1.47 2.62
CA ALA A 18 13.59 -2.53 2.11
C ALA A 18 12.80 -3.79 1.68
N ALA A 19 11.81 -4.21 2.46
CA ALA A 19 10.95 -5.33 2.12
C ALA A 19 10.08 -5.02 0.88
N VAL A 20 9.54 -3.79 0.83
CA VAL A 20 8.78 -3.31 -0.33
C VAL A 20 9.63 -3.24 -1.59
N ARG A 21 10.90 -2.82 -1.49
CA ARG A 21 11.83 -2.81 -2.62
C ARG A 21 12.01 -4.20 -3.20
N VAL A 22 12.26 -5.20 -2.36
CA VAL A 22 12.38 -6.60 -2.82
C VAL A 22 11.11 -7.07 -3.53
N LEU A 23 9.94 -6.77 -2.96
CA LEU A 23 8.66 -7.13 -3.56
C LEU A 23 8.42 -6.44 -4.91
N ILE A 24 8.58 -5.12 -4.98
CA ILE A 24 8.40 -4.34 -6.21
C ILE A 24 9.39 -4.81 -7.28
N THR A 25 10.65 -5.02 -6.93
CA THR A 25 11.67 -5.54 -7.85
C THR A 25 11.27 -6.91 -8.41
N TYR A 26 10.77 -7.82 -7.58
CA TYR A 26 10.31 -9.12 -8.03
C TYR A 26 9.12 -9.00 -8.99
N VAL A 27 8.08 -8.26 -8.59
CA VAL A 27 6.86 -8.09 -9.39
C VAL A 27 7.16 -7.38 -10.71
N ASN A 28 7.92 -6.29 -10.67
CA ASN A 28 8.26 -5.54 -11.88
C ASN A 28 9.10 -6.37 -12.85
N LYS A 29 10.05 -7.20 -12.37
CA LYS A 29 10.78 -8.13 -13.23
C LYS A 29 9.87 -9.13 -13.95
N LEU A 30 8.88 -9.69 -13.27
CA LEU A 30 7.91 -10.61 -13.89
C LEU A 30 7.09 -9.93 -15.00
N HIS A 31 6.87 -8.62 -14.89
CA HIS A 31 6.10 -7.83 -15.85
C HIS A 31 6.95 -7.03 -16.84
N GLY A 32 8.28 -7.15 -16.80
CA GLY A 32 9.18 -6.37 -17.66
C GLY A 32 9.15 -4.86 -17.39
N LEU A 33 8.81 -4.44 -16.17
CA LEU A 33 8.73 -3.04 -15.74
C LEU A 33 10.04 -2.57 -15.08
N PRO A 34 10.31 -1.26 -15.01
CA PRO A 34 11.49 -0.70 -14.34
C PRO A 34 11.58 -1.14 -12.87
N VAL A 35 12.79 -1.42 -12.38
CA VAL A 35 13.02 -1.82 -10.98
C VAL A 35 13.65 -0.68 -10.18
N PRO A 36 13.29 -0.49 -8.91
CA PRO A 36 13.96 0.45 -8.02
C PRO A 36 15.35 -0.07 -7.63
N GLU A 37 16.37 0.78 -7.77
CA GLU A 37 17.75 0.45 -7.40
C GLU A 37 18.00 0.71 -5.91
N SER A 38 17.42 1.80 -5.38
CA SER A 38 17.50 2.22 -3.97
C SER A 38 16.13 2.38 -3.31
N ASP A 39 16.11 2.57 -1.99
CA ASP A 39 14.87 2.87 -1.26
C ASP A 39 14.34 4.29 -1.57
N GLU A 40 15.19 5.17 -2.10
CA GLU A 40 14.82 6.52 -2.53
C GLU A 40 13.97 6.48 -3.80
N ASP A 41 14.28 5.54 -4.71
CA ASP A 41 13.58 5.32 -5.98
C ASP A 41 12.20 4.67 -5.82
N LEU A 42 11.83 4.25 -4.61
CA LEU A 42 10.54 3.61 -4.38
C LEU A 42 9.38 4.61 -4.59
N PRO A 43 8.33 4.22 -5.32
CA PRO A 43 7.23 5.11 -5.68
C PRO A 43 6.37 5.47 -4.47
N GLU A 44 5.69 6.62 -4.51
CA GLU A 44 4.73 7.01 -3.47
C GLU A 44 3.53 6.05 -3.39
N PHE A 45 3.17 5.45 -4.51
CA PHE A 45 2.05 4.54 -4.66
C PHE A 45 2.44 3.37 -5.56
N TYR A 46 2.09 2.16 -5.16
CA TYR A 46 2.29 0.95 -5.95
C TYR A 46 1.10 0.00 -5.82
N ARG A 47 0.47 -0.35 -6.95
CA ARG A 47 -0.67 -1.28 -6.99
C ARG A 47 -0.19 -2.68 -7.32
N LEU A 48 -0.31 -3.61 -6.37
CA LEU A 48 -0.03 -5.03 -6.57
C LEU A 48 -1.18 -5.76 -7.27
N GLY A 49 -2.41 -5.24 -7.13
CA GLY A 49 -3.58 -5.80 -7.78
C GLY A 49 -4.85 -5.01 -7.50
N SER A 50 -6.00 -5.57 -7.90
CA SER A 50 -7.31 -4.93 -7.71
C SER A 50 -7.66 -4.68 -6.24
N GLY A 51 -7.14 -5.49 -5.32
CA GLY A 51 -7.45 -5.44 -3.88
C GLY A 51 -6.29 -5.05 -2.96
N LEU A 52 -5.12 -4.67 -3.50
CA LEU A 52 -3.94 -4.43 -2.67
C LEU A 52 -3.05 -3.33 -3.25
N CYS A 53 -2.81 -2.32 -2.43
CA CYS A 53 -1.93 -1.19 -2.74
C CYS A 53 -0.94 -0.96 -1.58
N LEU A 54 0.25 -0.52 -1.95
CA LEU A 54 1.27 -0.01 -1.05
C LEU A 54 1.32 1.51 -1.20
N VAL A 55 1.25 2.22 -0.09
CA VAL A 55 1.29 3.69 -0.06
C VAL A 55 2.42 4.13 0.85
N ARG A 56 3.39 4.87 0.31
CA ARG A 56 4.53 5.36 1.09
C ARG A 56 4.03 6.32 2.17
N ASP A 57 4.52 6.19 3.38
CA ASP A 57 4.14 7.13 4.44
C ASP A 57 4.81 8.50 4.19
N GLY A 58 3.99 9.54 4.11
CA GLY A 58 4.46 10.89 3.78
C GLY A 58 5.35 11.52 4.86
N LYS A 59 5.33 11.02 6.10
CA LYS A 59 6.21 11.47 7.19
C LYS A 59 7.37 10.50 7.43
N LYS A 60 7.10 9.20 7.35
CA LYS A 60 8.07 8.12 7.55
C LYS A 60 8.41 7.47 6.20
N ARG A 61 9.29 8.11 5.44
CA ARG A 61 9.68 7.70 4.08
C ARG A 61 10.26 6.28 3.98
N ASN A 62 10.60 5.65 5.10
CA ASN A 62 11.14 4.29 5.18
C ASN A 62 10.07 3.21 5.42
N VAL A 63 8.77 3.56 5.39
CA VAL A 63 7.68 2.58 5.54
C VAL A 63 6.56 2.77 4.54
N TYR A 64 5.82 1.69 4.30
CA TYR A 64 4.67 1.63 3.42
C TYR A 64 3.44 1.14 4.18
N ASN A 65 2.36 1.89 4.05
CA ASN A 65 1.05 1.49 4.52
C ASN A 65 0.42 0.51 3.52
N VAL A 66 0.06 -0.66 4.01
CA VAL A 66 -0.65 -1.68 3.23
C VAL A 66 -2.12 -1.34 3.25
N THR A 67 -2.72 -1.15 2.07
CA THR A 67 -4.09 -0.69 1.90
C THR A 67 -4.87 -1.68 1.04
N THR A 68 -6.03 -2.05 1.56
CA THR A 68 -7.03 -2.90 0.90
C THR A 68 -8.35 -2.12 0.81
N PRO A 69 -9.37 -2.62 0.07
CA PRO A 69 -10.67 -1.96 -0.02
C PRO A 69 -11.40 -1.77 1.32
N THR A 70 -11.09 -2.58 2.33
CA THR A 70 -11.81 -2.60 3.62
C THR A 70 -10.95 -2.22 4.81
N SER A 71 -9.62 -2.15 4.64
CA SER A 71 -8.69 -1.92 5.75
C SER A 71 -7.37 -1.32 5.29
N CYS A 72 -6.67 -0.67 6.21
CA CYS A 72 -5.35 -0.10 5.97
C CYS A 72 -4.50 -0.15 7.22
N SER A 73 -3.18 -0.29 7.05
CA SER A 73 -2.24 -0.35 8.16
C SER A 73 -1.87 1.03 8.75
N CYS A 74 -2.31 2.12 8.12
CA CYS A 74 -1.98 3.45 8.60
C CYS A 74 -2.60 3.73 9.98
N PRO A 75 -1.85 4.35 10.92
CA PRO A 75 -2.35 4.64 12.26
C PRO A 75 -3.40 5.78 12.29
N ALA A 76 -3.54 6.52 11.19
CA ALA A 76 -4.38 7.72 11.13
C ALA A 76 -5.84 7.39 10.75
N GLY A 77 -6.78 7.84 11.60
CA GLY A 77 -8.13 8.20 11.17
C GLY A 77 -9.12 7.06 10.90
N GLN A 78 -8.86 5.82 11.34
CA GLN A 78 -9.89 4.79 11.33
C GLN A 78 -10.88 5.05 12.48
N LYS A 79 -12.01 5.70 12.16
CA LYS A 79 -13.20 5.56 12.99
C LYS A 79 -13.72 4.13 12.82
N PRO A 80 -14.21 3.47 13.88
CA PRO A 80 -14.82 2.16 13.74
C PRO A 80 -15.91 2.17 12.65
N GLY A 81 -15.78 1.29 11.67
CA GLY A 81 -16.73 1.16 10.54
C GLY A 81 -16.48 2.08 9.34
N GLU A 82 -15.53 3.01 9.39
CA GLU A 82 -15.18 3.87 8.24
C GLU A 82 -13.87 3.43 7.56
N PRO A 83 -13.84 3.30 6.21
CA PRO A 83 -12.59 3.05 5.50
C PRO A 83 -11.66 4.25 5.64
N CYS A 84 -10.37 3.99 5.83
CA CYS A 84 -9.38 5.06 5.95
C CYS A 84 -9.28 5.89 4.65
N GLY A 85 -8.68 7.08 4.73
CA GLY A 85 -8.48 7.96 3.57
C GLY A 85 -7.81 7.26 2.38
N HIS A 86 -6.76 6.47 2.61
CA HIS A 86 -6.09 5.71 1.55
C HIS A 86 -7.03 4.69 0.88
N SER A 87 -7.83 3.97 1.67
CA SER A 87 -8.80 3.01 1.15
C SER A 87 -9.85 3.71 0.28
N ARG A 88 -10.32 4.90 0.72
CA ARG A 88 -11.28 5.69 -0.06
C ARG A 88 -10.69 6.15 -1.39
N ILE A 89 -9.53 6.81 -1.34
CA ILE A 89 -8.87 7.38 -2.53
C ILE A 89 -8.57 6.31 -3.58
N PHE A 90 -8.08 5.15 -3.16
CA PHE A 90 -7.57 4.14 -4.10
C PHE A 90 -8.58 3.03 -4.44
N PHE A 91 -9.70 2.90 -3.72
CA PHE A 91 -10.65 1.79 -3.94
C PHE A 91 -12.13 2.18 -4.01
N GLN A 92 -12.52 3.45 -3.83
CA GLN A 92 -13.89 3.86 -4.12
C GLN A 92 -14.12 3.93 -5.64
N ALA A 93 -15.06 3.13 -6.13
CA ALA A 93 -15.63 3.28 -7.45
C ALA A 93 -16.50 4.55 -7.46
N GLY A 94 -16.03 5.63 -8.10
CA GLY A 94 -16.85 6.84 -8.20
C GLY A 94 -16.26 8.05 -8.91
N GLU A 95 -14.96 8.35 -8.81
CA GLU A 95 -14.43 9.60 -9.38
C GLU A 95 -12.99 9.44 -9.90
N VAL A 96 -12.80 8.70 -10.99
CA VAL A 96 -11.68 9.03 -11.88
C VAL A 96 -12.11 10.29 -12.62
N LYS A 97 -11.73 11.47 -12.13
CA LYS A 97 -11.70 12.65 -13.00
C LYS A 97 -10.65 12.34 -14.06
N GLU A 98 -11.09 12.17 -15.30
CA GLU A 98 -10.23 12.20 -16.48
C GLU A 98 -9.30 13.40 -16.37
N GLU A 99 -8.04 13.14 -16.08
CA GLU A 99 -7.00 14.13 -16.22
C GLU A 99 -6.81 14.32 -17.73
N LYS A 100 -7.30 15.45 -18.25
CA LYS A 100 -7.15 15.84 -19.65
C LYS A 100 -5.67 15.71 -20.03
N ALA A 101 -5.37 14.75 -20.90
CA ALA A 101 -4.18 14.80 -21.72
C ALA A 101 -4.21 16.10 -22.53
N VAL A 102 -3.34 17.04 -22.18
CA VAL A 102 -3.02 18.18 -23.06
C VAL A 102 -2.09 17.66 -24.15
N ALA A 103 -2.56 17.85 -25.38
CA ALA A 103 -1.88 17.57 -26.64
C ALA A 103 -0.70 18.51 -26.89
#